data_AF-A0A9D3NDY6-F1
#
_entry.id   AF-A0A9D3NDY6-F1
#
_cell.length_a   1.000
_cell.length_b   1.000
_cell.length_c   1.000
_cell.angle_alpha   90.00
_cell.angle_beta   90.00
_cell.angle_gamma   90.00
#
_symmetry.space_group_name_H-M   'P 1'
#
loop_
_entity.id
_entity.type
_entity.pdbx_description
1 polymer ?
#
loop_
_entity_poly.entity_id
_entity_poly.type
_entity_poly.pdbx_seq_one_letter_code
_entity_poly.pdbx_strand_id
1 'polypeptide(L)'
;MNCAQFAVLVVCCCCALSADARPARLRSRPLDNSETWNNVMVMAKHAQAQDRDHETRLIPVMSSDKLKDGDVCCVNVKILDYYLKHILDGQSREGGERQYPRLHLVKPDLHRVARDLEPHCNSTQTDLEHLNTFTQNLKRAGEMYKNKTKAQNKAIGETDILFHYLYESCRAISAS
;
A
#
# COMPACT_ATOMS: atom_id res chain seq x y z
N MET A 1 2.13 74.47 2.34
CA MET A 1 2.53 73.31 3.18
C MET A 1 1.44 73.10 4.21
N ASN A 2 0.66 72.03 4.10
CA ASN A 2 -0.16 71.52 5.19
C ASN A 2 -0.36 70.01 4.99
N CYS A 3 -0.26 69.32 6.12
CA CYS A 3 0.03 67.90 6.26
C CYS A 3 -1.08 66.97 5.80
N ALA A 4 -0.62 65.87 5.19
CA ALA A 4 -1.25 64.57 5.08
C ALA A 4 -1.70 64.02 6.47
N GLN A 5 -2.56 63.03 6.66
CA GLN A 5 -2.92 61.83 5.91
C GLN A 5 -4.34 61.38 6.35
N PHE A 6 -5.19 60.95 5.40
CA PHE A 6 -6.37 60.14 5.73
C PHE A 6 -5.97 58.66 5.68
N ALA A 7 -6.00 57.98 6.83
CA ALA A 7 -5.84 56.54 6.91
C ALA A 7 -7.14 55.85 6.48
N VAL A 8 -7.14 55.22 5.31
CA VAL A 8 -8.23 54.36 4.86
C VAL A 8 -7.94 52.94 5.35
N LEU A 9 -8.67 52.49 6.36
CA LEU A 9 -8.71 51.11 6.81
C LEU A 9 -9.45 50.26 5.76
N VAL A 10 -8.70 49.62 4.86
CA VAL A 10 -9.22 48.55 4.01
C VAL A 10 -9.31 47.28 4.85
N VAL A 11 -10.48 47.03 5.43
CA VAL A 11 -10.80 45.71 5.99
C VAL A 11 -11.05 44.77 4.82
N CYS A 12 -9.97 44.11 4.39
CA CYS A 12 -10.06 43.02 3.42
C CYS A 12 -10.74 41.84 4.12
N CYS A 13 -12.05 41.72 3.94
CA CYS A 13 -12.83 40.57 4.34
C CYS A 13 -12.48 39.41 3.41
N CYS A 14 -11.34 38.76 3.69
CA CYS A 14 -11.03 37.46 3.11
C CYS A 14 -12.00 36.46 3.73
N CYS A 15 -13.12 36.21 3.04
CA CYS A 15 -13.91 35.01 3.25
C CYS A 15 -13.00 33.81 3.00
N ALA A 16 -12.40 33.28 4.07
CA ALA A 16 -11.79 31.96 4.08
C ALA A 16 -12.92 30.94 4.00
N LEU A 17 -13.44 30.73 2.79
CA LEU A 17 -14.09 29.48 2.46
C LEU A 17 -12.98 28.44 2.44
N SER A 18 -12.71 27.86 3.60
CA SER A 18 -11.96 26.61 3.71
C SER A 18 -12.82 25.50 3.10
N ALA A 19 -12.93 25.48 1.77
CA ALA A 19 -13.26 24.25 1.08
C ALA A 19 -12.12 23.29 1.41
N ASP A 20 -12.43 22.24 2.17
CA ASP A 20 -11.52 21.13 2.44
C ASP A 20 -11.27 20.40 1.11
N ALA A 21 -10.51 21.04 0.23
CA ALA A 21 -10.15 20.54 -1.08
C ALA A 21 -9.11 19.45 -0.87
N ARG A 22 -9.58 18.28 -0.43
CA ARG A 22 -8.75 17.07 -0.40
C ARG A 22 -8.24 16.87 -1.83
N PRO A 23 -6.91 16.79 -2.04
CA PRO A 23 -6.37 16.54 -3.36
C PRO A 23 -7.04 15.31 -3.95
N ALA A 24 -7.61 15.45 -5.15
CA ALA A 24 -8.20 14.33 -5.87
C ALA A 24 -7.17 13.20 -5.92
N ARG A 25 -7.54 12.02 -5.41
CA ARG A 25 -6.64 10.88 -5.39
C ARG A 25 -6.58 10.32 -6.80
N LEU A 26 -5.43 10.47 -7.46
CA LEU A 26 -5.17 9.74 -8.69
C LEU A 26 -4.91 8.26 -8.36
N ARG A 27 -5.57 7.39 -9.13
CA ARG A 27 -5.32 5.95 -9.08
C ARG A 27 -3.96 5.64 -9.68
N SER A 28 -3.19 4.76 -9.03
CA SER A 28 -1.87 4.37 -9.52
C SER A 28 -1.97 3.46 -10.74
N ARG A 29 -1.26 3.81 -11.82
CA ARG A 29 -1.35 3.13 -13.13
C ARG A 29 -1.02 1.63 -13.10
N PRO A 30 -0.02 1.13 -12.34
CA PRO A 30 0.26 -0.31 -12.31
C PRO A 30 -0.91 -1.16 -11.82
N LEU A 31 -1.82 -0.62 -10.99
CA LEU A 31 -2.99 -1.37 -10.54
C LEU A 31 -3.92 -1.78 -11.70
N ASP A 32 -3.96 -0.99 -12.78
CA ASP A 32 -4.80 -1.27 -13.95
C ASP A 32 -3.99 -1.91 -15.10
N ASN A 33 -2.71 -2.22 -14.89
CA ASN A 33 -1.84 -2.80 -15.91
C ASN A 33 -1.91 -4.34 -15.87
N SER A 34 -2.37 -4.94 -16.97
CA SER A 34 -2.53 -6.41 -17.08
C SER A 34 -1.20 -7.17 -17.02
N GLU A 35 -0.10 -6.58 -17.49
CA GLU A 35 1.23 -7.16 -17.40
C GLU A 35 1.73 -7.17 -15.95
N THR A 36 1.52 -6.09 -15.20
CA THR A 36 1.81 -6.03 -13.76
C THR A 36 1.03 -7.11 -13.00
N TRP A 37 -0.26 -7.27 -13.28
CA TRP A 37 -1.08 -8.35 -12.73
C TRP A 37 -0.49 -9.73 -13.02
N ASN A 38 -0.16 -10.00 -14.29
CA ASN A 38 0.43 -11.28 -14.67
C ASN A 38 1.77 -11.52 -13.96
N ASN A 39 2.63 -10.51 -13.88
CA ASN A 39 3.92 -10.62 -13.21
C ASN A 39 3.76 -10.90 -11.69
N VAL A 40 2.83 -10.22 -11.02
CA VAL A 40 2.48 -10.48 -9.62
C VAL A 40 1.96 -11.91 -9.45
N MET A 41 1.03 -12.35 -10.30
CA MET A 41 0.46 -13.70 -10.23
C MET A 41 1.52 -14.79 -10.43
N VAL A 42 2.43 -14.61 -11.40
CA VAL A 42 3.51 -15.57 -11.66
C VAL A 42 4.46 -15.66 -10.46
N MET A 43 4.84 -14.51 -9.90
CA MET A 43 5.71 -14.46 -8.73
C MET A 43 5.05 -15.10 -7.49
N ALA A 44 3.80 -14.74 -7.21
CA ALA A 44 3.04 -15.26 -6.07
C ALA A 44 2.83 -16.78 -6.19
N LYS A 45 2.38 -17.27 -7.36
CA LYS A 45 2.22 -18.71 -7.61
C LYS A 45 3.51 -19.51 -7.45
N HIS A 46 4.64 -18.93 -7.88
CA HIS A 46 5.93 -19.58 -7.69
C HIS A 46 6.27 -19.77 -6.20
N ALA A 47 6.03 -18.75 -5.37
CA ALA A 47 6.24 -18.83 -3.94
C ALA A 47 5.23 -19.77 -3.25
N GLN A 48 3.95 -19.73 -3.65
CA GLN A 48 2.88 -20.61 -3.17
C GLN A 48 3.19 -22.09 -3.42
N ALA A 49 3.80 -22.44 -4.57
CA ALA A 49 4.19 -23.81 -4.89
C ALA A 49 5.26 -24.39 -3.95
N GLN A 50 5.98 -23.54 -3.23
CA GLN A 50 6.98 -23.93 -2.22
C GLN A 50 6.42 -23.87 -0.79
N ASP A 51 5.27 -23.24 -0.60
CA ASP A 51 4.57 -23.21 0.68
C ASP A 51 3.80 -24.53 0.87
N ARG A 52 3.83 -25.06 2.10
CA ARG A 52 3.09 -26.28 2.46
C ARG A 52 1.93 -25.99 3.41
N ASP A 53 1.82 -24.75 3.86
CA ASP A 53 0.79 -24.29 4.78
C ASP A 53 -0.16 -23.37 4.02
N HIS A 54 -1.24 -23.94 3.48
CA HIS A 54 -2.25 -23.19 2.73
C HIS A 54 -3.42 -22.72 3.60
N GLU A 55 -3.44 -23.12 4.88
CA GLU A 55 -4.54 -22.85 5.81
C GLU A 55 -4.35 -21.54 6.57
N THR A 56 -3.10 -21.17 6.84
CA THR A 56 -2.81 -19.90 7.50
C THR A 56 -2.64 -18.79 6.49
N ARG A 57 -3.20 -17.62 6.78
CA ARG A 57 -3.06 -16.42 5.97
C ARG A 57 -2.35 -15.34 6.77
N LEU A 58 -1.41 -14.64 6.14
CA LEU A 58 -0.69 -13.54 6.77
C LEU A 58 -1.47 -12.24 6.67
N ILE A 59 -1.94 -11.90 5.47
CA ILE A 59 -2.74 -10.70 5.21
C ILE A 59 -4.15 -10.89 5.80
N PRO A 60 -4.62 -9.99 6.68
CA PRO A 60 -5.98 -10.06 7.23
C PRO A 60 -7.05 -10.18 6.14
N VAL A 61 -8.04 -11.03 6.36
CA VAL A 61 -9.18 -11.18 5.44
C VAL A 61 -10.04 -9.91 5.49
N MET A 62 -10.39 -9.38 4.33
CA MET A 62 -11.28 -8.24 4.15
C MET A 62 -12.38 -8.66 3.20
N SER A 63 -13.64 -8.43 3.55
CA SER A 63 -14.76 -8.74 2.66
C SER A 63 -14.76 -7.80 1.46
N SER A 64 -15.36 -8.23 0.35
CA SER A 64 -15.53 -7.39 -0.84
C SER A 64 -16.30 -6.10 -0.56
N ASP A 65 -17.20 -6.10 0.42
CA ASP A 65 -17.89 -4.89 0.85
C ASP A 65 -16.97 -3.97 1.65
N LYS A 66 -16.17 -4.51 2.57
CA LYS A 66 -15.20 -3.72 3.33
C LYS A 66 -14.16 -3.08 2.41
N LEU A 67 -13.74 -3.75 1.34
CA LEU A 67 -12.81 -3.19 0.34
C LEU A 67 -13.34 -1.94 -0.38
N LYS A 68 -14.65 -1.67 -0.36
CA LYS A 68 -15.23 -0.46 -0.96
C LYS A 68 -15.18 0.74 -0.01
N ASP A 69 -14.88 0.53 1.26
CA ASP A 69 -14.73 1.61 2.23
C ASP A 69 -13.43 2.39 1.94
N GLY A 70 -13.53 3.72 1.93
CA GLY A 70 -12.41 4.59 1.55
C GLY A 70 -11.20 4.54 2.50
N ASP A 71 -11.38 4.02 3.72
CA ASP A 71 -10.32 3.85 4.73
C ASP A 71 -9.41 2.65 4.43
N VAL A 72 -9.93 1.61 3.77
CA VAL A 72 -9.22 0.33 3.56
C VAL A 72 -8.02 0.44 2.63
N CYS A 73 -8.03 1.40 1.71
CA CYS A 73 -6.86 1.54 0.85
C CYS A 73 -5.60 1.92 1.64
N CYS A 74 -5.71 2.82 2.61
CA CYS A 74 -4.53 3.27 3.35
C CYS A 74 -3.97 2.17 4.26
N VAL A 75 -4.84 1.32 4.81
CA VAL A 75 -4.45 0.07 5.47
C VAL A 75 -3.53 -0.77 4.56
N ASN A 76 -3.97 -1.03 3.33
CA ASN A 76 -3.23 -1.88 2.39
C ASN A 76 -1.94 -1.21 1.89
N VAL A 77 -1.91 0.13 1.77
CA VAL A 77 -0.69 0.88 1.45
C VAL A 77 0.36 0.75 2.56
N LYS A 78 -0.05 0.73 3.84
CA LYS A 78 0.89 0.49 4.96
C LYS A 78 1.46 -0.92 4.95
N ILE A 79 0.65 -1.93 4.60
CA ILE A 79 1.14 -3.29 4.41
C ILE A 79 2.09 -3.36 3.20
N LEU A 80 1.78 -2.68 2.09
CA LEU A 80 2.64 -2.59 0.92
C LEU A 80 4.02 -1.98 1.24
N ASP A 81 4.05 -0.90 2.01
CA ASP A 81 5.30 -0.29 2.46
C ASP A 81 6.16 -1.27 3.27
N TYR A 82 5.54 -2.04 4.16
CA TYR A 82 6.23 -3.10 4.91
C TYR A 82 6.78 -4.20 3.98
N TYR A 83 5.98 -4.64 2.99
CA TYR A 83 6.43 -5.61 1.98
C TYR A 83 7.69 -5.12 1.26
N LEU A 84 7.67 -3.88 0.76
CA LEU A 84 8.79 -3.29 0.03
C LEU A 84 10.04 -3.22 0.90
N LYS A 85 9.93 -2.80 2.16
CA LYS A 85 11.08 -2.60 3.07
C LYS A 85 11.65 -3.89 3.66
N HIS A 86 10.80 -4.86 4.00
CA HIS A 86 11.20 -5.98 4.87
C HIS A 86 11.07 -7.36 4.24
N ILE A 87 10.33 -7.46 3.12
CA ILE A 87 10.06 -8.74 2.46
C ILE A 87 10.77 -8.76 1.12
N LEU A 88 10.50 -7.79 0.24
CA LEU A 88 11.03 -7.74 -1.11
C LEU A 88 12.46 -7.17 -1.19
N ASP A 89 12.85 -6.26 -0.28
CA ASP A 89 14.21 -5.69 -0.30
C ASP A 89 15.30 -6.71 -0.02
N GLY A 90 15.11 -7.56 1.01
CA GLY A 90 16.06 -8.62 1.36
C GLY A 90 16.30 -9.59 0.20
N GLN A 91 15.24 -9.92 -0.55
CA GLN A 91 15.35 -10.82 -1.71
C GLN A 91 16.11 -10.19 -2.87
N SER A 92 16.10 -8.87 -3.04
CA SER A 92 16.86 -8.22 -4.11
C SER A 92 18.37 -8.26 -3.84
N ARG A 93 18.78 -8.27 -2.56
CA ARG A 93 20.18 -8.15 -2.14
C ARG A 93 20.88 -9.50 -1.99
N GLU A 94 20.15 -10.55 -1.64
CA GLU A 94 20.71 -11.89 -1.35
C GLU A 94 20.66 -12.85 -2.55
N GLY A 95 20.52 -12.33 -3.78
CA GLY A 95 20.40 -13.15 -4.99
C GLY A 95 18.99 -13.73 -5.22
N GLY A 96 17.99 -13.29 -4.46
CA GLY A 96 16.59 -13.70 -4.56
C GLY A 96 15.90 -13.28 -5.87
N GLU A 97 16.48 -12.40 -6.69
CA GLU A 97 16.04 -12.23 -8.10
C GLU A 97 16.12 -13.53 -8.91
N ARG A 98 17.08 -14.41 -8.57
CA ARG A 98 17.17 -15.76 -9.17
C ARG A 98 16.17 -16.73 -8.56
N GLN A 99 15.67 -16.44 -7.36
CA GLN A 99 14.76 -17.28 -6.61
C GLN A 99 13.29 -17.01 -6.97
N TYR A 100 12.92 -15.75 -7.21
CA TYR A 100 11.54 -15.38 -7.51
C TYR A 100 11.41 -14.84 -8.94
N PRO A 101 10.74 -15.56 -9.85
CA PRO A 101 10.53 -15.09 -11.20
C PRO A 101 9.77 -13.76 -11.18
N ARG A 102 10.15 -12.84 -12.08
CA ARG A 102 9.50 -11.52 -12.25
C ARG A 102 9.65 -10.55 -11.08
N LEU A 103 10.36 -10.88 -9.99
CA LEU A 103 10.57 -9.95 -8.87
C LEU A 103 11.15 -8.60 -9.32
N HIS A 104 12.10 -8.61 -10.26
CA HIS A 104 12.72 -7.40 -10.83
C HIS A 104 11.73 -6.52 -11.62
N LEU A 105 10.58 -7.06 -12.06
CA LEU A 105 9.50 -6.30 -12.69
C LEU A 105 8.45 -5.86 -11.67
N VAL A 106 8.10 -6.76 -10.74
CA VAL A 106 7.07 -6.52 -9.72
C VAL A 106 7.49 -5.45 -8.72
N LYS A 107 8.71 -5.51 -8.18
CA LYS A 107 9.17 -4.59 -7.14
C LYS A 107 9.12 -3.11 -7.59
N PRO A 108 9.63 -2.74 -8.79
CA PRO A 108 9.46 -1.38 -9.29
C PRO A 108 7.99 -0.94 -9.41
N ASP A 109 7.10 -1.79 -9.91
CA ASP A 109 5.67 -1.48 -10.03
C ASP A 109 5.02 -1.24 -8.67
N LEU A 110 5.26 -2.12 -7.70
CA LEU A 110 4.79 -1.97 -6.33
C LEU A 110 5.35 -0.69 -5.67
N HIS A 111 6.60 -0.32 -5.94
CA HIS A 111 7.14 0.98 -5.51
C HIS A 111 6.40 2.17 -6.13
N ARG A 112 5.97 2.09 -7.40
CA ARG A 112 5.15 3.17 -7.99
C ARG A 112 3.79 3.25 -7.31
N VAL A 113 3.16 2.10 -7.05
CA VAL A 113 1.88 2.04 -6.32
C VAL A 113 2.00 2.69 -4.95
N ALA A 114 3.03 2.36 -4.17
CA ALA A 114 3.27 3.00 -2.88
C ALA A 114 3.48 4.52 -3.03
N ARG A 115 4.35 4.95 -3.94
CA ARG A 115 4.67 6.37 -4.14
C ARG A 115 3.46 7.19 -4.59
N ASP A 116 2.61 6.65 -5.45
CA ASP A 116 1.44 7.34 -5.97
C ASP A 116 0.34 7.46 -4.90
N LEU A 117 0.26 6.50 -3.97
CA LEU A 117 -0.86 6.40 -3.02
C LEU A 117 -0.53 6.90 -1.61
N GLU A 118 0.71 6.77 -1.15
CA GLU A 118 1.14 7.15 0.20
C GLU A 118 0.89 8.63 0.54
N PRO A 119 1.12 9.61 -0.36
CA PRO A 119 0.84 11.03 -0.07
C PRO A 119 -0.65 11.32 0.21
N HIS A 120 -1.55 10.42 -0.19
CA HIS A 120 -2.99 10.54 0.04
C HIS A 120 -3.46 9.76 1.27
N CYS A 121 -2.54 9.19 2.05
CA CYS A 121 -2.83 8.40 3.23
C CYS A 121 -2.33 9.07 4.50
N ASN A 122 -3.27 9.58 5.29
CA ASN A 122 -2.99 9.96 6.68
C ASN A 122 -3.00 8.69 7.53
N SER A 123 -1.90 8.39 8.21
CA SER A 123 -1.83 7.22 9.09
C SER A 123 -2.90 7.33 10.18
N THR A 124 -3.87 6.42 10.17
CA THR A 124 -4.86 6.27 11.24
C THR A 124 -4.44 5.17 12.21
N GLN A 125 -5.05 5.18 13.41
CA GLN A 125 -4.85 4.11 14.38
C GLN A 125 -5.26 2.74 13.80
N THR A 126 -6.35 2.70 13.03
CA THR A 126 -6.84 1.49 12.35
C THR A 126 -5.84 0.96 11.33
N ASP A 127 -5.18 1.82 10.55
CA ASP A 127 -4.12 1.40 9.62
C ASP A 127 -2.99 0.67 10.34
N LEU A 128 -2.59 1.20 11.50
CA LEU A 128 -1.53 0.62 12.33
C LEU A 128 -1.96 -0.72 12.93
N GLU A 129 -3.22 -0.89 13.35
CA GLU A 129 -3.73 -2.15 13.90
C GLU A 129 -3.72 -3.30 12.89
N HIS A 130 -4.11 -3.01 11.64
CA HIS A 130 -4.04 -3.99 10.57
C HIS A 130 -2.59 -4.34 10.19
N LEU A 131 -1.70 -3.34 10.11
CA LEU A 131 -0.26 -3.58 9.92
C LEU A 131 0.31 -4.42 11.06
N ASN A 132 -0.06 -4.13 12.31
CA ASN A 132 0.36 -4.89 13.48
C ASN A 132 -0.13 -6.33 13.42
N THR A 133 -1.37 -6.57 13.00
CA THR A 133 -1.91 -7.91 12.82
C THR A 133 -1.13 -8.68 11.75
N PHE A 134 -0.89 -8.07 10.58
CA PHE A 134 -0.07 -8.66 9.53
C PHE A 134 1.34 -9.03 10.02
N THR A 135 2.02 -8.11 10.71
CA THR A 135 3.39 -8.34 11.20
C THR A 135 3.44 -9.39 12.31
N GLN A 136 2.42 -9.46 13.17
CA GLN A 136 2.29 -10.53 14.17
C GLN A 136 2.06 -11.89 13.52
N ASN A 137 1.22 -11.97 12.49
CA ASN A 137 1.01 -13.21 11.73
C ASN A 137 2.31 -13.67 11.06
N LEU A 138 3.05 -12.75 10.42
CA LEU A 138 4.35 -13.03 9.81
C LEU A 138 5.36 -13.55 10.84
N LYS A 139 5.42 -12.92 12.01
CA LYS A 139 6.29 -13.36 13.12
C LYS A 139 5.92 -14.76 13.60
N ARG A 140 4.64 -15.01 13.85
CA ARG A 140 4.13 -16.32 14.28
C ARG A 140 4.42 -17.41 13.26
N ALA A 141 4.24 -17.14 11.97
CA ALA A 141 4.60 -18.07 10.91
C ALA A 141 6.12 -18.38 10.92
N GLY A 142 6.96 -17.37 11.11
CA GLY A 142 8.41 -17.54 11.25
C GLY A 142 8.80 -18.43 12.43
N GLU A 143 8.14 -18.25 13.58
CA GLU A 143 8.31 -19.07 14.78
C GLU A 143 7.84 -20.51 14.57
N MET A 144 6.65 -20.70 13.99
CA MET A 144 6.09 -22.02 13.68
C MET A 144 6.96 -22.80 12.70
N TYR A 145 7.47 -22.13 11.66
CA TYR A 145 8.36 -22.75 10.68
C TYR A 145 9.79 -22.91 11.19
N LYS A 146 10.15 -22.29 12.32
CA LYS A 146 11.54 -22.12 12.79
C LYS A 146 12.46 -21.60 11.68
N ASN A 147 11.91 -20.79 10.77
CA ASN A 147 12.57 -20.33 9.56
C ASN A 147 11.91 -19.03 9.06
N LYS A 148 12.60 -17.90 9.26
CA LYS A 148 12.14 -16.58 8.83
C LYS A 148 11.99 -16.47 7.31
N THR A 149 12.90 -17.07 6.54
CA THR A 149 12.87 -17.06 5.07
C THR A 149 11.64 -17.78 4.55
N LYS A 150 11.21 -18.87 5.20
CA LYS A 150 9.97 -19.57 4.83
C LYS A 150 8.73 -18.69 5.07
N ALA A 151 8.69 -17.93 6.16
CA ALA A 151 7.61 -16.98 6.41
C ALA A 151 7.60 -15.82 5.40
N GLN A 152 8.78 -15.35 4.97
CA GLN A 152 8.89 -14.37 3.88
C GLN A 152 8.42 -14.94 2.54
N ASN A 153 8.77 -16.19 2.20
CA ASN A 153 8.27 -16.87 1.01
C ASN A 153 6.73 -16.93 1.03
N LYS A 154 6.13 -17.25 2.18
CA LYS A 154 4.68 -17.22 2.35
C LYS A 154 4.09 -15.83 2.07
N ALA A 155 4.68 -14.76 2.61
CA ALA A 155 4.24 -13.41 2.31
C ALA A 155 4.37 -13.07 0.82
N ILE A 156 5.46 -13.46 0.16
CA ILE A 156 5.60 -13.29 -1.30
C ILE A 156 4.47 -14.02 -2.04
N GLY A 157 4.11 -15.22 -1.57
CA GLY A 157 2.96 -15.99 -2.04
C GLY A 157 1.60 -15.32 -1.83
N GLU A 158 1.48 -14.32 -0.95
CA GLU A 158 0.26 -13.53 -0.73
C GLU A 158 0.33 -12.13 -1.38
N THR A 159 1.32 -11.88 -2.25
CA THR A 159 1.43 -10.59 -2.95
C THR A 159 0.26 -10.36 -3.91
N ASP A 160 -0.29 -11.42 -4.51
CA ASP A 160 -1.48 -11.38 -5.36
C ASP A 160 -2.72 -10.87 -4.60
N ILE A 161 -2.90 -11.35 -3.38
CA ILE A 161 -3.92 -10.91 -2.44
C ILE A 161 -3.76 -9.41 -2.12
N LEU A 162 -2.55 -8.99 -1.74
CA LEU A 162 -2.28 -7.58 -1.43
C LEU A 162 -2.59 -6.69 -2.63
N PHE A 163 -2.14 -7.11 -3.81
CA PHE A 163 -2.34 -6.38 -5.05
C PHE A 163 -3.82 -6.27 -5.41
N HIS A 164 -4.59 -7.34 -5.22
CA HIS A 164 -6.04 -7.31 -5.37
C HIS A 164 -6.73 -6.34 -4.39
N TYR A 165 -6.33 -6.33 -3.12
CA TYR A 165 -6.90 -5.40 -2.15
C TYR A 165 -6.59 -3.94 -2.50
N LEU A 166 -5.37 -3.64 -2.93
CA LEU A 166 -5.02 -2.31 -3.44
C LEU A 166 -5.84 -1.96 -4.68
N TYR A 167 -6.00 -2.89 -5.62
CA TYR A 167 -6.80 -2.68 -6.82
C TYR A 167 -8.25 -2.30 -6.49
N GLU A 168 -8.90 -3.04 -5.60
CA GLU A 168 -10.31 -2.83 -5.28
C GLU A 168 -10.55 -1.59 -4.42
N SER A 169 -9.71 -1.35 -3.42
CA SER A 169 -9.91 -0.28 -2.43
C SER A 169 -9.33 1.07 -2.84
N CYS A 170 -8.29 1.10 -3.67
CA CYS A 170 -7.60 2.34 -4.05
C CYS A 170 -8.14 2.93 -5.35
N ARG A 171 -9.46 3.16 -5.41
CA ARG A 171 -10.13 3.77 -6.56
C ARG A 171 -9.85 5.27 -6.61
N ALA A 172 -9.91 5.86 -7.81
CA ALA A 172 -9.80 7.30 -7.95
C ALA A 172 -10.98 7.97 -7.26
N ILE A 173 -10.72 9.07 -6.54
CA ILE A 173 -11.77 9.90 -5.95
C ILE A 173 -11.75 11.22 -6.69
N SER A 174 -12.86 11.56 -7.36
CA SER A 174 -13.06 12.88 -7.96
C SER A 174 -13.28 13.92 -6.86
N ALA A 175 -12.59 15.06 -6.95
CA ALA A 175 -12.94 16.23 -6.15
C ALA A 175 -14.34 16.69 -6.56
N SER A 176 -15.27 16.72 -5.59
CA SER A 176 -16.63 17.25 -5.74
C SER A 176 -16.64 18.77 -5.66
#